data_AF-A0AAD9XBY5-F1
#
_entry.id   AF-A0AAD9XBY5-F1
#
_cell.length_a   1.000
_cell.length_b   1.000
_cell.length_c   1.000
_cell.angle_alpha   90.00
_cell.angle_beta   90.00
_cell.angle_gamma   90.00
#
_symmetry.space_group_name_H-M   'P 1'
#
loop_
_entity.id
_entity.type
_entity.pdbx_description
1 polymer ?
#
loop_
_entity_poly.entity_id
_entity_poly.type
_entity_poly.pdbx_seq_one_letter_code
_entity_poly.pdbx_strand_id
1 'polypeptide(L)'
;MVRIGKRLDCMEEWSKRLMCKQVSHPVNYLGLPLGGKSNGVSFWKPLLVRIESRLASWKRKFLNKGGRLVLIKVVLSSIPTYYMSVFKVPVTIANKIESL
;
A
#
# COMPACT_ATOMS: atom_id res chain seq x y z
N MET A 1 15.26 -8.70 2.21
CA MET A 1 14.95 -7.31 2.62
C MET A 1 16.14 -6.46 2.22
N VAL A 2 16.03 -5.66 1.15
CA VAL A 2 17.15 -4.84 0.67
C VAL A 2 17.45 -3.79 1.73
N ARG A 3 18.54 -3.99 2.47
CA ARG A 3 19.10 -2.94 3.33
C ARG A 3 19.71 -1.92 2.38
N ILE A 4 18.99 -0.84 2.09
CA ILE A 4 19.61 0.35 1.51
C ILE A 4 20.45 0.97 2.64
N GLY A 5 21.64 0.39 2.86
CA GLY A 5 22.66 0.98 3.71
C GLY A 5 23.09 2.29 3.07
N LYS A 6 22.65 3.41 3.61
CA LYS A 6 22.98 4.73 3.07
C LYS A 6 24.39 5.10 3.54
N ARG A 7 25.36 5.13 2.62
CA ARG A 7 26.42 6.13 2.65
C ARG A 7 25.80 7.40 2.09
N LEU A 8 25.43 8.35 2.97
CA LEU A 8 24.70 9.57 2.61
C LEU A 8 25.44 10.40 1.55
N ASP A 9 26.78 10.36 1.59
CA ASP A 9 27.67 11.11 0.69
C ASP A 9 27.47 10.77 -0.79
N CYS A 10 27.11 9.51 -1.11
CA CYS A 10 26.96 9.06 -2.50
C CYS A 10 25.69 9.62 -3.15
N MET A 11 24.58 9.74 -2.41
CA MET A 11 23.32 10.20 -3.01
C MET A 11 23.33 11.70 -3.36
N GLU A 12 24.12 12.49 -2.65
CA GLU A 12 24.25 13.92 -2.92
C GLU A 12 25.05 14.18 -4.21
N GLU A 13 26.08 13.37 -4.47
CA GLU A 13 26.85 13.39 -5.72
C GLU A 13 25.95 13.07 -6.93
N TRP A 14 25.17 11.99 -6.84
CA TRP A 14 24.25 11.60 -7.91
C TRP A 14 23.12 12.60 -8.12
N SER A 15 22.58 13.18 -7.04
CA SER A 15 21.56 14.23 -7.09
C SER A 15 22.06 15.45 -7.88
N LYS A 16 23.30 15.88 -7.63
CA LYS A 16 23.94 16.97 -8.38
C LYS A 16 24.18 16.61 -9.85
N ARG A 17 24.69 15.41 -10.15
CA ARG A 17 24.96 14.97 -11.53
C ARG A 17 23.69 14.80 -12.36
N LEU A 18 22.63 14.27 -11.76
CA LEU A 18 21.35 14.01 -12.42
C LEU A 18 20.40 15.22 -12.35
N MET A 19 20.81 16.31 -11.70
CA MET A 19 20.00 17.51 -11.45
C MET A 19 18.62 17.20 -10.85
N CYS A 20 18.54 16.19 -9.98
CA CYS A 20 17.29 15.75 -9.38
C CYS A 20 17.28 16.04 -7.87
N LYS A 21 16.12 16.40 -7.31
CA LYS A 21 15.98 16.67 -5.87
C LYS A 21 15.89 15.37 -5.09
N GLN A 22 16.65 15.29 -4.00
CA GLN A 22 16.52 14.18 -3.06
C GLN A 22 15.23 14.34 -2.22
N VAL A 23 14.41 13.30 -2.20
CA VAL A 23 13.19 13.28 -1.38
C VAL A 23 13.46 12.51 -0.08
N SER A 24 13.03 13.08 1.05
CA SER A 24 13.10 12.41 2.34
C SER A 24 12.17 11.19 2.35
N HIS A 25 12.69 10.06 2.85
CA HIS A 25 11.91 8.84 2.98
C HIS A 25 11.12 8.91 4.29
N PRO A 26 9.91 8.32 4.40
CA PRO A 26 9.20 7.50 3.41
C PRO A 26 8.38 8.33 2.40
N VAL A 27 8.41 7.93 1.13
CA VAL A 27 7.74 8.65 0.03
C VAL A 27 6.53 7.85 -0.43
N ASN A 28 5.36 8.46 -0.58
CA ASN A 28 4.22 7.78 -1.20
C ASN A 28 4.34 7.82 -2.73
N TYR A 29 4.51 6.65 -3.36
CA TYR A 29 4.55 6.52 -4.81
C TYR A 29 3.37 5.69 -5.29
N LEU A 30 2.56 6.26 -6.18
CA LEU A 30 1.35 5.61 -6.71
C LEU A 30 0.41 5.11 -5.59
N GLY A 31 0.39 5.81 -4.45
CA GLY A 31 -0.39 5.45 -3.26
C GLY A 31 0.24 4.39 -2.36
N LEU A 32 1.46 3.94 -2.65
CA LEU A 32 2.22 2.98 -1.85
C LEU A 32 3.37 3.68 -1.11
N PRO A 33 3.50 3.53 0.22
CA PRO A 33 4.67 4.04 0.94
C PRO A 33 5.96 3.31 0.52
N LEU A 34 6.82 4.01 -0.20
CA LEU A 34 8.18 3.62 -0.51
C LEU A 34 9.09 3.94 0.66
N GLY A 35 9.68 2.90 1.22
CA GLY A 35 10.43 2.98 2.47
C GLY A 35 9.50 2.87 3.68
N GLY A 36 9.90 2.04 4.63
CA GLY A 36 9.09 1.69 5.79
C GLY A 36 9.29 0.23 6.17
N LYS A 37 9.01 -0.10 7.44
CA LYS A 37 9.07 -1.48 7.91
C LYS A 37 7.75 -2.17 7.56
N SER A 38 7.70 -2.90 6.44
CA SER A 38 6.52 -3.66 6.01
C SER A 38 6.11 -4.77 7.00
N ASN A 39 6.96 -5.10 7.96
CA ASN A 39 6.63 -6.05 9.03
C ASN A 39 5.69 -5.44 10.10
N GLY A 40 5.55 -4.11 10.14
CA GLY A 40 4.73 -3.42 11.13
C GLY A 40 3.30 -3.20 10.65
N VAL A 41 2.32 -3.39 11.54
CA VAL A 41 0.89 -3.16 11.25
C VAL A 41 0.60 -1.73 10.77
N SER A 42 1.35 -0.74 11.29
CA SER A 42 1.21 0.67 10.91
C SER A 42 1.44 0.92 9.42
N PHE A 43 2.33 0.16 8.78
CA PHE A 43 2.61 0.26 7.35
C PHE A 43 1.39 -0.06 6.49
N TRP A 44 0.54 -0.99 6.96
CA TRP A 44 -0.64 -1.49 6.24
C TRP A 44 -1.92 -0.72 6.55
N LYS A 45 -1.92 0.19 7.53
CA LYS A 45 -3.10 1.01 7.86
C LYS A 45 -3.68 1.76 6.65
N PRO A 46 -2.87 2.41 5.78
CA PRO A 46 -3.41 3.10 4.61
C PRO A 46 -4.14 2.16 3.64
N LEU A 47 -3.66 0.92 3.50
CA LEU A 47 -4.33 -0.10 2.69
C LEU A 47 -5.70 -0.45 3.26
N LEU A 48 -5.76 -0.75 4.57
CA LEU A 48 -7.01 -1.12 5.24
C LEU A 48 -8.07 -0.03 5.12
N VAL A 49 -7.70 1.23 5.42
CA VAL A 49 -8.59 2.39 5.28
C VAL A 49 -9.07 2.55 3.83
N ARG A 50 -8.21 2.28 2.84
CA ARG A 50 -8.59 2.36 1.43
C ARG A 50 -9.58 1.28 1.02
N ILE A 51 -9.44 0.06 1.53
CA ILE A 51 -10.40 -1.03 1.29
C ILE A 51 -11.73 -0.70 1.97
N GLU A 52 -11.71 -0.33 3.26
CA GLU A 52 -12.91 0.00 4.04
C GLU A 52 -13.69 1.17 3.42
N SER A 53 -13.00 2.25 3.05
CA SER A 53 -13.65 3.40 2.40
C SER A 53 -14.29 3.02 1.05
N ARG A 54 -13.62 2.17 0.27
CA ARG A 54 -14.16 1.62 -0.97
C ARG A 54 -15.33 0.67 -0.72
N LEU A 55 -15.37 -0.12 0.34
CA LEU A 55 -16.55 -0.96 0.62
C LEU A 55 -17.72 -0.12 1.18
N ALA A 56 -17.43 0.81 2.09
CA ALA A 56 -18.42 1.68 2.73
C ALA A 56 -19.15 2.59 1.73
N SER A 57 -18.43 3.11 0.71
CA SER A 57 -19.02 3.97 -0.33
C SER A 57 -20.11 3.27 -1.13
N TRP A 58 -20.05 1.94 -1.25
CA TRP A 58 -20.99 1.16 -2.07
C TRP A 58 -22.08 0.49 -1.26
N LYS A 59 -21.89 0.35 0.06
CA LYS A 59 -22.98 0.00 0.98
C LYS A 59 -24.16 0.98 0.87
N ARG A 60 -23.88 2.24 0.52
CA ARG A 60 -24.90 3.28 0.26
C ARG A 60 -25.59 3.19 -1.10
N LYS A 61 -25.10 2.37 -2.04
CA LYS A 61 -25.72 2.19 -3.35
C LYS A 61 -26.76 1.07 -3.30
N PHE A 62 -27.86 1.22 -4.03
CA PHE A 62 -28.90 0.19 -4.19
C PHE A 62 -28.40 -0.95 -5.11
N LEU A 63 -27.40 -1.70 -4.65
CA LEU A 63 -26.90 -2.89 -5.32
C LEU A 63 -27.67 -4.13 -4.86
N ASN A 64 -28.04 -4.98 -5.81
CA ASN A 64 -28.51 -6.33 -5.54
C ASN A 64 -27.38 -7.21 -4.95
N LYS A 65 -27.72 -8.41 -4.46
CA LYS A 65 -26.76 -9.31 -3.80
C LYS A 65 -25.58 -9.67 -4.71
N GLY A 66 -25.85 -9.97 -5.98
CA GLY A 66 -24.81 -10.34 -6.96
C GLY A 66 -23.83 -9.19 -7.22
N GLY A 67 -24.33 -7.97 -7.41
CA GLY A 67 -23.50 -6.78 -7.60
C GLY A 67 -22.62 -6.48 -6.40
N ARG A 68 -23.11 -6.70 -5.18
CA ARG A 68 -22.30 -6.57 -3.95
C ARG A 68 -21.18 -7.61 -3.90
N LEU A 69 -21.46 -8.88 -4.21
CA LEU A 69 -20.45 -9.95 -4.21
C LEU A 69 -19.35 -9.69 -5.24
N VAL A 70 -19.73 -9.33 -6.47
CA VAL A 70 -18.75 -9.00 -7.53
C VAL A 70 -17.90 -7.81 -7.11
N LEU A 71 -18.51 -6.77 -6.53
CA LEU A 71 -17.78 -5.61 -6.08
C LEU A 71 -16.77 -5.93 -4.97
N ILE A 72 -17.20 -6.68 -3.94
CA ILE A 72 -16.30 -7.13 -2.85
C ILE A 72 -15.12 -7.90 -3.45
N LYS A 73 -15.40 -8.83 -4.37
CA LYS A 73 -14.35 -9.60 -5.06
C LYS A 73 -13.37 -8.69 -5.80
N VAL A 74 -13.86 -7.72 -6.57
CA VAL A 74 -12.99 -6.81 -7.33
C VAL A 74 -12.13 -5.94 -6.40
N VAL A 75 -12.71 -5.40 -5.32
CA VAL A 75 -11.99 -4.54 -4.37
C VAL A 75 -10.91 -5.33 -3.61
N LEU A 76 -11.27 -6.50 -3.07
CA LEU A 76 -10.34 -7.37 -2.33
C LEU A 76 -9.30 -8.04 -3.24
N SER A 77 -9.55 -8.17 -4.54
CA SER A 77 -8.57 -8.74 -5.48
C SER A 77 -7.60 -7.69 -6.04
N SER A 78 -8.02 -6.46 -6.29
CA SER A 78 -7.18 -5.47 -7.00
C SER A 78 -6.32 -4.64 -6.04
N ILE A 79 -6.90 -4.11 -4.95
CA ILE A 79 -6.20 -3.18 -4.06
C ILE A 79 -5.12 -3.89 -3.24
N PRO A 80 -5.40 -5.03 -2.57
CA PRO A 80 -4.38 -5.75 -1.80
C PRO A 80 -3.27 -6.32 -2.68
N THR A 81 -3.62 -6.86 -3.86
CA THR A 81 -2.64 -7.44 -4.80
C THR A 81 -1.54 -6.46 -5.18
N TYR A 82 -1.88 -5.18 -5.38
CA TYR A 82 -0.87 -4.16 -5.65
C TYR A 82 0.17 -4.04 -4.51
N TYR A 83 -0.28 -3.98 -3.25
CA TYR A 83 0.63 -3.90 -2.10
C TYR A 83 1.42 -5.20 -1.90
N MET A 84 0.77 -6.35 -2.11
CA MET A 84 1.37 -7.67 -1.94
C MET A 84 2.40 -7.99 -3.03
N SER A 85 2.30 -7.38 -4.21
CA SER A 85 3.29 -7.53 -5.28
C SER A 85 4.68 -6.98 -4.90
N VAL A 86 4.72 -5.98 -4.01
CA VAL A 86 5.95 -5.30 -3.58
C VAL A 86 6.39 -5.75 -2.19
N PHE A 87 5.44 -6.02 -1.28
CA PHE A 87 5.72 -6.32 0.12
C PHE A 87 5.10 -7.63 0.56
N LYS A 88 5.85 -8.41 1.36
CA LYS A 88 5.31 -9.60 2.03
C LYS A 88 4.30 -9.19 3.10
N VAL A 89 3.06 -9.65 2.96
CA VAL A 89 1.98 -9.35 3.91
C VAL A 89 2.13 -10.15 5.21
N PRO A 90 2.03 -9.52 6.39
CA PRO A 90 1.92 -10.24 7.66
C PRO A 90 0.57 -10.96 7.77
N VAL A 91 0.56 -12.14 8.41
CA VAL A 91 -0.66 -12.94 8.61
C VAL A 91 -1.77 -12.15 9.32
N THR A 92 -1.41 -11.31 10.30
CA THR A 92 -2.36 -10.45 11.00
C THR A 92 -3.09 -9.47 10.07
N ILE A 93 -2.41 -8.98 9.03
CA ILE A 93 -3.00 -8.08 8.03
C ILE A 93 -3.85 -8.87 7.05
N ALA A 94 -3.38 -10.05 6.61
CA ALA A 94 -4.15 -10.93 5.73
C ALA A 94 -5.50 -11.30 6.38
N ASN A 95 -5.47 -11.79 7.62
CA ASN A 95 -6.68 -12.12 8.38
C ASN A 95 -7.60 -10.90 8.55
N LYS A 96 -7.02 -9.71 8.72
CA LYS A 96 -7.81 -8.49 8.84
C LYS A 96 -8.53 -8.16 7.53
N ILE A 97 -7.87 -8.28 6.38
CA ILE A 97 -8.46 -8.07 5.06
C ILE A 97 -9.58 -9.07 4.78
N GLU A 98 -9.40 -10.35 5.17
CA GLU A 98 -10.43 -11.38 5.01
C GLU A 98 -11.66 -11.16 5.90
N SER A 99 -11.50 -10.47 7.03
CA SER A 99 -12.59 -10.16 7.96
C SER A 99 -13.44 -8.93 7.59
N LEU A 100 -13.06 -8.17 6.56
CA LEU A 100 -13.74 -6.94 6.11
C LEU A 100 -15.00 -7.23 5.28
#